data_AF-A0A1Y2S950-F1
#
_entry.id   AF-A0A1Y2S950-F1
#
_cell.length_a   1.000
_cell.length_b   1.000
_cell.length_c   1.000
_cell.angle_alpha   90.00
_cell.angle_beta   90.00
_cell.angle_gamma   90.00
#
_symmetry.space_group_name_H-M   'P 1'
#
loop_
_entity.id
_entity.type
_entity.pdbx_description
1 polymer ?
#
loop_
_entity_poly.entity_id
_entity_poly.type
_entity_poly.pdbx_seq_one_letter_code
_entity_poly.pdbx_strand_id
1 'polypeptide(L)'
;MPGRFVKAFVMGNKNDVMDARAIWLAVQQPGKSVAVKTEEQQAVLAMHKIRHQMVKYRTAQINGLHGLLLEFGETVRKGRAALDKAMSAVLGRLEKRLL
;
A
#
# COMPACT_ATOMS: atom_id res chain seq x y z
N MET A 1 8.38 -12.02 13.59
CA MET A 1 7.68 -11.79 14.87
C MET A 1 6.46 -10.90 14.63
N PRO A 2 5.23 -11.31 14.98
CA PRO A 2 4.05 -10.46 14.79
C PRO A 2 4.14 -9.19 15.65
N GLY A 3 3.80 -8.02 15.10
CA GLY A 3 3.88 -6.74 15.83
C GLY A 3 3.03 -6.68 17.10
N ARG A 4 1.95 -7.48 17.17
CA ARG A 4 1.16 -7.68 18.40
C ARG A 4 1.98 -8.23 19.57
N PHE A 5 2.98 -9.07 19.28
CA PHE A 5 3.84 -9.67 20.30
C PHE A 5 4.85 -8.66 20.84
N VAL A 6 5.39 -7.81 19.96
CA VAL A 6 6.31 -6.72 20.34
C VAL A 6 5.60 -5.66 21.18
N LYS A 7 4.32 -5.37 20.89
CA LYS A 7 3.52 -4.37 21.62
C LYS A 7 3.46 -4.62 23.13
N ALA A 8 3.52 -5.88 23.57
CA ALA A 8 3.52 -6.23 25.00
C ALA A 8 4.78 -5.77 25.75
N PHE A 9 5.86 -5.45 25.03
CA PHE A 9 7.16 -5.06 25.59
C PHE A 9 7.46 -3.56 25.41
N VAL A 10 6.54 -2.80 24.80
CA VAL A 10 6.64 -1.35 24.67
C VAL A 10 6.35 -0.72 26.03
N MET A 11 7.32 0.03 26.57
CA MET A 11 7.15 0.77 27.82
C MET A 11 7.08 2.27 27.53
N GLY A 12 6.16 2.97 28.19
CA GLY A 12 6.02 4.42 28.06
C GLY A 12 5.49 4.89 26.69
N ASN A 13 5.79 6.14 26.35
CA ASN A 13 5.33 6.77 25.11
C ASN A 13 6.10 6.26 23.89
N LYS A 14 5.41 6.26 22.74
CA LYS A 14 5.99 5.82 21.47
C LYS A 14 7.16 6.71 21.05
N ASN A 15 8.35 6.11 20.98
CA ASN A 15 9.53 6.68 20.33
C ASN A 15 10.40 5.53 19.78
N ASP A 16 11.31 5.84 18.84
CA ASP A 16 12.09 4.81 18.14
C ASP A 16 12.99 3.99 19.08
N VAL A 17 13.47 4.60 20.18
CA VAL A 17 14.29 3.92 21.20
C VAL A 17 13.46 2.87 21.95
N MET A 18 12.23 3.20 22.32
CA MET A 18 11.31 2.28 23.00
C MET A 18 10.86 1.17 22.05
N ASP A 19 10.65 1.47 20.77
CA ASP A 19 10.31 0.47 19.76
C ASP A 19 11.48 -0.51 19.54
N ALA A 20 12.71 -0.01 19.42
CA ALA A 20 13.91 -0.85 19.31
C ALA A 20 14.13 -1.73 20.56
N ARG A 21 13.98 -1.15 21.76
CA ARG A 21 14.07 -1.88 23.03
C ARG A 21 12.99 -2.96 23.14
N ALA A 22 11.75 -2.64 22.75
CA ALA A 22 10.65 -3.59 22.75
C ALA A 22 10.90 -4.75 21.79
N ILE A 23 11.41 -4.49 20.58
CA ILE A 23 11.79 -5.55 19.64
C ILE A 23 12.87 -6.45 20.24
N TRP A 24 13.93 -5.86 20.82
CA TRP A 24 15.01 -6.61 21.43
C TRP A 24 14.50 -7.50 22.58
N LEU A 25 13.73 -6.94 23.52
CA LEU A 25 13.13 -7.68 24.63
C LEU A 25 12.23 -8.82 24.16
N ALA A 26 11.45 -8.58 23.12
CA ALA A 26 10.49 -9.54 22.61
C ALA A 26 11.20 -10.71 21.91
N VAL A 27 12.30 -10.47 21.20
CA VAL A 27 13.13 -11.51 20.56
C VAL A 27 13.74 -12.48 21.59
N GLN A 28 14.04 -12.00 22.80
CA GLN A 28 14.60 -12.81 23.88
C GLN A 28 13.58 -13.74 24.54
N GLN A 29 12.27 -13.56 24.27
CA GLN A 29 11.25 -14.38 24.90
C GLN A 29 11.20 -15.79 24.28
N PRO A 30 11.02 -16.84 25.11
CA PRO A 30 10.78 -18.17 24.61
C PRO A 30 9.50 -18.18 23.76
N GLY A 31 9.61 -18.63 22.52
CA GLY A 31 8.51 -18.65 21.56
C GLY A 31 8.58 -19.85 20.63
N LYS A 32 7.48 -20.15 19.95
CA LYS A 32 7.46 -21.20 18.92
C LYS A 32 8.43 -20.82 17.80
N SER A 33 9.28 -21.75 17.39
CA SER A 33 10.12 -21.58 16.22
C SER A 33 9.23 -21.32 15.00
N VAL A 34 9.63 -20.35 14.19
CA VAL A 34 8.98 -20.10 12.91
C VAL A 34 9.60 -21.06 11.91
N ALA A 35 8.79 -21.86 11.24
CA ALA A 35 9.27 -22.73 10.18
C ALA A 35 9.99 -21.89 9.11
N VAL A 36 11.22 -22.29 8.77
CA VAL A 36 11.93 -21.72 7.63
C VAL A 36 11.16 -22.12 6.38
N LYS A 37 10.86 -21.13 5.54
CA LYS A 37 10.12 -21.36 4.30
C LYS A 37 11.01 -22.11 3.32
N THR A 38 10.43 -23.05 2.58
CA THR A 38 11.13 -23.62 1.42
C THR A 38 11.26 -22.57 0.31
N GLU A 39 12.18 -22.80 -0.62
CA GLU A 39 12.38 -21.90 -1.76
C GLU A 39 11.09 -21.73 -2.58
N GLU A 40 10.33 -22.83 -2.78
CA GLU A 40 9.06 -22.82 -3.51
C GLU A 40 8.01 -21.98 -2.78
N GLN A 41 7.91 -22.12 -1.46
CA GLN A 41 7.01 -21.30 -0.64
C GLN A 41 7.38 -19.82 -0.70
N GLN A 42 8.67 -19.50 -0.70
CA GLN A 42 9.15 -18.12 -0.84
C GLN A 42 8.88 -17.56 -2.23
N ALA A 43 9.06 -18.35 -3.30
CA ALA A 43 8.77 -17.96 -4.67
C ALA A 43 7.29 -17.64 -4.87
N VAL A 44 6.38 -18.49 -4.38
CA VAL A 44 4.94 -18.23 -4.42
C VAL A 44 4.58 -16.93 -3.70
N LEU A 45 5.14 -16.71 -2.51
CA LEU A 45 4.92 -15.46 -1.77
C LEU A 45 5.48 -14.23 -2.50
N ALA A 46 6.62 -14.37 -3.19
CA ALA A 46 7.21 -13.29 -3.98
C ALA A 46 6.26 -12.89 -5.13
N MET A 47 5.71 -13.86 -5.86
CA MET A 47 4.72 -13.59 -6.92
C MET A 47 3.48 -12.87 -6.38
N HIS A 48 2.95 -13.30 -5.24
CA HIS A 48 1.82 -12.62 -4.61
C HIS A 48 2.15 -11.18 -4.21
N LYS A 49 3.34 -10.92 -3.65
CA LYS A 49 3.79 -9.57 -3.29
C LYS A 49 3.88 -8.67 -4.52
N ILE A 50 4.49 -9.14 -5.61
CA ILE A 50 4.62 -8.39 -6.87
C ILE A 50 3.23 -8.01 -7.39
N ARG A 51 2.31 -8.99 -7.50
CA ARG A 51 0.94 -8.74 -7.95
C ARG A 51 0.24 -7.69 -7.08
N HIS A 52 0.35 -7.82 -5.75
CA HIS A 52 -0.28 -6.90 -4.82
C HIS A 52 0.31 -5.48 -4.94
N GLN A 53 1.62 -5.36 -5.13
CA GLN A 53 2.28 -4.08 -5.35
C GLN A 53 1.84 -3.41 -6.66
N MET A 54 1.70 -4.17 -7.75
CA MET A 54 1.15 -3.65 -9.01
C MET A 54 -0.29 -3.14 -8.86
N VAL A 55 -1.13 -3.85 -8.10
CA VAL A 55 -2.50 -3.40 -7.80
C VAL A 55 -2.48 -2.09 -7.02
N LYS A 56 -1.62 -1.96 -6.00
CA LYS A 56 -1.45 -0.73 -5.23
C LYS A 56 -1.02 0.44 -6.10
N TYR A 57 0.02 0.27 -6.94
CA TYR A 57 0.49 1.33 -7.82
C TYR A 57 -0.59 1.79 -8.80
N ARG A 58 -1.31 0.84 -9.41
CA ARG A 58 -2.42 1.18 -10.31
C ARG A 58 -3.51 1.98 -9.59
N THR A 59 -3.90 1.58 -8.39
CA THR A 59 -4.90 2.33 -7.60
C THR A 59 -4.39 3.72 -7.24
N ALA A 60 -3.11 3.86 -6.87
CA ALA A 60 -2.51 5.15 -6.58
C ALA A 60 -2.49 6.08 -7.80
N GLN A 61 -2.13 5.56 -8.98
CA GLN A 61 -2.17 6.31 -10.24
C GLN A 61 -3.59 6.76 -10.61
N ILE A 62 -4.59 5.88 -10.47
CA ILE A 62 -6.00 6.22 -10.68
C ILE A 62 -6.42 7.37 -9.76
N ASN A 63 -6.09 7.30 -8.47
CA ASN A 63 -6.43 8.35 -7.52
C ASN A 63 -5.70 9.66 -7.84
N GLY A 64 -4.43 9.59 -8.25
CA GLY A 64 -3.66 10.75 -8.71
C GLY A 64 -4.31 11.41 -9.92
N LEU A 65 -4.75 10.62 -10.90
CA LEU A 65 -5.44 11.11 -12.09
C LEU A 65 -6.77 11.78 -11.73
N HIS A 66 -7.53 11.20 -10.80
CA HIS A 66 -8.74 11.84 -10.28
C HIS A 66 -8.42 13.20 -9.62
N GLY A 67 -7.35 13.29 -8.84
CA GLY A 67 -6.89 14.55 -8.24
C GLY A 67 -6.57 15.61 -9.28
N LEU A 68 -5.79 15.24 -10.30
CA LEU A 68 -5.43 16.15 -11.40
C LEU A 68 -6.66 16.62 -12.17
N LEU A 69 -7.57 15.73 -12.55
CA LEU A 69 -8.79 16.11 -13.26
C LEU A 69 -9.66 17.07 -12.45
N LEU A 70 -9.71 16.89 -11.13
CA LEU A 70 -10.44 17.79 -10.22
C LEU A 70 -9.85 19.20 -10.18
N GLU A 71 -8.53 19.37 -10.32
CA GLU A 71 -7.91 20.71 -10.42
C GLU A 71 -8.42 21.47 -11.64
N PHE A 72 -8.83 20.76 -12.69
CA PHE A 72 -9.49 21.32 -13.87
C PHE A 72 -11.03 21.29 -13.76
N GLY A 73 -11.61 20.92 -12.63
CA GLY A 73 -13.06 20.86 -12.43
C GLY A 73 -13.78 19.70 -13.14
N GLU A 74 -13.03 18.72 -13.64
CA GLU A 74 -13.59 17.50 -14.24
C GLU A 74 -13.76 16.41 -13.19
N THR A 75 -14.96 15.82 -13.13
CA THR A 75 -15.27 14.74 -12.18
C THR A 75 -15.56 13.45 -12.93
N VAL A 76 -14.97 12.35 -12.47
CA VAL A 76 -15.16 11.02 -13.05
C VAL A 76 -15.58 10.05 -11.97
N ARG A 77 -16.53 9.16 -12.31
CA ARG A 77 -16.98 8.11 -11.39
C ARG A 77 -15.80 7.25 -10.95
N LYS A 78 -15.76 6.91 -9.66
CA LYS A 78 -14.69 6.09 -9.06
C LYS A 78 -14.55 4.73 -9.77
N GLY A 79 -13.30 4.29 -9.88
CA GLY A 79 -12.93 2.96 -10.33
C GLY A 79 -12.36 2.93 -11.75
N ARG A 80 -11.50 1.94 -12.00
CA ARG A 80 -10.74 1.82 -13.26
C ARG A 80 -11.63 1.85 -14.50
N ALA A 81 -12.63 0.97 -14.58
CA ALA A 81 -13.44 0.83 -15.78
C ALA A 81 -14.23 2.11 -16.11
N ALA A 82 -14.62 2.88 -15.09
CA ALA A 82 -15.29 4.16 -15.29
C ALA A 82 -14.30 5.22 -15.80
N LEU A 83 -13.11 5.27 -15.21
CA LEU A 83 -12.04 6.17 -15.64
C LEU A 83 -11.60 5.90 -17.08
N ASP A 84 -11.34 4.64 -17.42
CA ASP A 84 -10.94 4.21 -18.76
C ASP A 84 -11.99 4.62 -19.82
N LYS A 85 -13.29 4.48 -19.49
CA LYS A 85 -14.39 4.88 -20.39
C LYS A 85 -14.54 6.39 -20.53
N ALA A 86 -14.32 7.14 -19.45
CA ALA A 86 -14.54 8.59 -19.43
C ALA A 86 -13.37 9.39 -19.99
N MET A 87 -12.16 8.82 -20.00
CA MET A 87 -10.91 9.55 -20.24
C MET A 87 -10.90 10.33 -21.56
N SER A 88 -11.26 9.68 -22.67
CA SER A 88 -11.28 10.34 -23.98
C SER A 88 -12.24 11.54 -24.02
N ALA A 89 -13.43 11.40 -23.44
CA ALA A 89 -14.41 12.47 -23.41
C ALA A 89 -14.00 13.64 -22.50
N VAL A 90 -13.39 13.33 -21.34
CA VAL A 90 -12.87 14.33 -20.40
C VAL A 90 -11.74 15.12 -21.05
N LEU A 91 -10.75 14.44 -21.62
CA LEU A 91 -9.62 15.10 -22.28
C LEU A 91 -10.08 15.97 -23.44
N GLY A 92 -11.03 15.51 -24.26
CA GLY A 92 -11.56 16.33 -25.36
C GLY A 92 -12.33 17.58 -24.90
N ARG A 93 -12.98 17.55 -23.73
CA ARG A 93 -13.57 18.76 -23.12
C ARG A 93 -12.51 19.71 -22.59
N LEU A 94 -11.47 19.17 -21.95
CA LEU A 94 -10.35 19.96 -21.44
C LEU A 94 -9.60 20.64 -22.58
N GLU A 95 -9.32 19.92 -23.65
CA GLU A 95 -8.67 20.43 -24.85
C GLU A 95 -9.41 21.64 -25.41
N LYS A 96 -10.72 21.52 -25.67
CA LYS A 96 -11.57 22.61 -26.19
C LYS A 96 -11.69 23.84 -25.28
N ARG A 97 -11.42 23.68 -23.98
CA ARG A 97 -11.57 24.76 -23.00
C ARG A 97 -10.24 25.45 -22.71
N LEU A 98 -9.13 24.72 -22.83
CA LEU A 98 -7.79 25.20 -22.47
C LEU A 98 -6.93 25.59 -23.68
N LEU A 99 -7.27 25.10 -24.87
CA LEU A 99 -6.70 25.47 -26.16
C LEU A 99 -7.75 26.18 -27.01
#